data_AF-A0A969SGY3-F1
#
_entry.id   AF-A0A969SGY3-F1
#
_cell.length_a   1.000
_cell.length_b   1.000
_cell.length_c   1.000
_cell.angle_alpha   90.00
_cell.angle_beta   90.00
_cell.angle_gamma   90.00
#
_symmetry.space_group_name_H-M   'P 1'
#
loop_
_entity.id
_entity.type
_entity.pdbx_description
1 polymer ?
#
loop_
_entity_poly.entity_id
_entity_poly.type
_entity_poly.pdbx_seq_one_letter_code
_entity_poly.pdbx_strand_id
1 'polypeptide(L)'
;MTELSALYETDYTAWAKRHVELLRARRFADMDIEHLLEELSDMSKSERRELESRLLILIAHLLKWEYQYPTLSERWREFDGRSWRASITEQRKQLAVLLRQSPRLKSVLVETILAAYPDAVDLARKESRLPVETFPVPCPYTAEQLLSDDFYPGSTTTSRSFATSARATAPTSTASPSAPMSAGVRPGRSTTSPGVR
;
A
#
# COMPACT_ATOMS: atom_id res chain seq x y z
N MET A 1 43.37 20.24 10.28
CA MET A 1 42.02 20.83 10.13
C MET A 1 42.12 21.81 8.98
N THR A 2 41.55 21.48 7.83
CA THR A 2 41.54 22.40 6.67
C THR A 2 40.47 23.47 6.88
N GLU A 3 40.55 24.57 6.14
CA GLU A 3 39.51 25.62 6.15
C GLU A 3 38.12 25.04 5.86
N LEU A 4 38.03 24.04 4.97
CA LEU A 4 36.80 23.34 4.65
C LEU A 4 36.22 22.57 5.83
N SER A 5 37.03 21.84 6.59
CA SER A 5 36.53 21.13 7.78
C SER A 5 35.97 22.11 8.82
N ALA A 6 36.54 23.31 8.96
CA ALA A 6 35.99 24.33 9.85
C ALA A 6 34.65 24.91 9.35
N LEU A 7 34.50 25.07 8.03
CA LEU A 7 33.24 25.50 7.42
C LEU A 7 32.13 24.47 7.60
N TYR A 8 32.44 23.17 7.58
CA TYR A 8 31.45 22.11 7.83
C TYR A 8 30.71 22.33 9.17
N GLU A 9 31.47 22.61 10.23
CA GLU A 9 30.94 22.82 11.59
C GLU A 9 30.24 24.18 11.80
N THR A 10 30.64 25.21 11.05
CA THR A 10 30.25 26.61 11.33
C THR A 10 29.30 27.21 10.31
N ASP A 11 29.39 26.80 9.05
CA ASP A 11 28.53 27.22 7.94
C ASP A 11 28.43 26.13 6.87
N TYR A 12 27.59 25.13 7.15
CA TYR A 12 27.30 24.01 6.25
C TYR A 12 26.89 24.47 4.83
N THR A 13 26.18 25.60 4.72
CA THR A 13 25.74 26.10 3.41
C THR A 13 26.93 26.61 2.58
N ALA A 14 27.84 27.35 3.20
CA ALA A 14 29.08 27.78 2.56
C ALA A 14 29.97 26.58 2.21
N TRP A 15 30.09 25.61 3.12
CA TRP A 15 30.82 24.36 2.88
C TRP A 15 30.29 23.62 1.64
N ALA A 16 28.98 23.37 1.57
CA ALA A 16 28.36 22.66 0.45
C ALA A 16 28.54 23.41 -0.89
N LYS A 17 28.37 24.74 -0.89
CA LYS A 17 28.62 25.57 -2.08
C LYS A 17 30.07 25.48 -2.54
N ARG A 18 31.01 25.52 -1.60
CA ARG A 18 32.44 25.44 -1.91
C ARG A 18 32.81 24.09 -2.52
N HIS A 19 32.25 23.00 -2.00
CA HIS A 19 32.40 21.66 -2.60
C HIS A 19 31.84 21.57 -4.03
N VAL A 20 30.70 22.20 -4.31
CA VAL A 20 30.14 22.27 -5.67
C VAL A 20 31.09 23.03 -6.62
N GLU A 21 31.70 24.12 -6.16
CA GLU A 21 32.70 24.86 -6.96
C GLU A 21 33.94 24.02 -7.25
N LEU A 22 34.48 23.34 -6.24
CA LEU A 22 35.65 22.47 -6.39
C LEU A 22 35.38 21.31 -7.36
N LEU A 23 34.20 20.69 -7.27
CA LEU A 23 33.75 19.64 -8.20
C LEU A 23 33.67 20.16 -9.64
N ARG A 24 33.07 21.34 -9.85
CA ARG A 24 32.99 21.97 -11.19
C ARG A 24 34.37 22.29 -11.76
N ALA A 25 35.30 22.71 -10.90
CA ALA A 25 36.69 22.99 -11.26
C ALA A 25 37.58 21.74 -11.36
N ARG A 26 37.06 20.53 -11.07
CA ARG A 26 37.81 19.26 -10.99
C ARG A 26 38.99 19.31 -10.02
N ARG A 27 38.89 20.11 -8.96
CA ARG A 27 39.91 20.29 -7.92
C ARG A 27 39.72 19.26 -6.80
N PHE A 28 39.85 17.98 -7.13
CA PHE A 28 39.55 16.88 -6.19
C PHE A 28 40.51 16.82 -4.99
N ALA A 29 41.76 17.25 -5.17
CA ALA A 29 42.77 17.26 -4.11
C ALA A 29 42.46 18.25 -2.98
N ASP A 30 41.62 19.26 -3.25
CA ASP A 30 41.25 20.30 -2.28
C ASP A 30 39.93 19.98 -1.57
N MET A 31 39.30 18.83 -1.86
CA MET A 31 38.02 18.46 -1.27
C MET A 31 38.21 17.83 0.10
N ASP A 32 37.33 18.19 1.03
CA ASP A 32 37.15 17.47 2.29
C ASP A 32 36.38 16.15 2.06
N ILE A 33 37.10 15.09 1.74
CA ILE A 33 36.52 13.79 1.37
C ILE A 33 35.87 13.09 2.58
N GLU A 34 36.40 13.26 3.78
CA GLU A 34 35.89 12.60 4.99
C GLU A 34 34.46 13.06 5.30
N HIS A 35 34.24 14.38 5.42
CA HIS A 35 32.90 14.93 5.67
C HIS A 35 31.94 14.69 4.50
N LEU A 36 32.43 14.63 3.26
CA LEU A 36 31.59 14.25 2.12
C LEU A 36 31.10 12.79 2.20
N LEU A 37 31.98 11.86 2.60
CA LEU A 37 31.61 10.45 2.75
C LEU A 37 30.62 10.26 3.90
N GLU A 38 30.80 11.01 4.98
CA GLU A 38 29.86 11.08 6.10
C GLU A 38 28.48 11.56 5.62
N GLU A 39 28.41 12.72 4.97
CA GLU A 39 27.15 13.27 4.46
C GLU A 39 26.46 12.33 3.47
N LEU A 40 27.19 11.73 2.53
CA LEU A 40 26.60 10.78 1.58
C LEU A 40 26.07 9.54 2.28
N SER A 41 26.78 9.04 3.29
CA SER A 41 26.34 7.89 4.09
C SER A 41 25.10 8.25 4.91
N ASP A 42 25.10 9.41 5.53
CA ASP A 42 24.04 9.82 6.45
C ASP A 42 22.77 10.26 5.73
N MET A 43 22.87 10.89 4.55
CA MET A 43 21.74 11.11 3.66
C MET A 43 21.04 9.79 3.33
N SER A 44 21.79 8.76 2.93
CA SER A 44 21.21 7.46 2.57
C SER A 44 20.55 6.74 3.75
N LYS A 45 21.10 6.87 4.96
CA LYS A 45 20.52 6.33 6.20
C LYS A 45 19.27 7.12 6.60
N SER A 46 19.31 8.44 6.49
CA SER A 46 18.21 9.33 6.84
C SER A 46 16.97 9.05 6.00
N GLU A 47 17.13 8.93 4.68
CA GLU A 47 16.03 8.58 3.76
C GLU A 47 15.39 7.22 4.10
N ARG A 48 16.21 6.22 4.46
CA ARG A 48 15.71 4.90 4.88
C ARG A 48 14.97 4.96 6.21
N ARG A 49 15.51 5.67 7.20
CA ARG A 49 14.85 5.87 8.51
C ARG A 49 13.55 6.63 8.36
N GLU A 50 13.51 7.62 7.47
CA GLU A 50 12.28 8.37 7.16
C GLU A 50 11.22 7.46 6.54
N LEU A 51 11.61 6.64 5.55
CA LEU A 51 10.70 5.66 4.94
C LEU A 51 10.11 4.72 6.00
N GLU A 52 10.97 4.14 6.84
CA GLU A 52 10.59 3.21 7.90
C GLU A 52 9.65 3.86 8.92
N SER A 53 10.00 5.05 9.42
CA SER A 53 9.18 5.81 10.38
C SER A 53 7.78 6.13 9.82
N ARG A 54 7.71 6.57 8.56
CA ARG A 54 6.43 6.88 7.90
C ARG A 54 5.57 5.64 7.70
N LEU A 55 6.17 4.53 7.28
CA LEU A 55 5.48 3.25 7.14
C LEU A 55 4.98 2.72 8.48
N LEU A 56 5.78 2.79 9.54
CA LEU A 56 5.41 2.39 10.89
C LEU A 56 4.14 3.12 11.33
N ILE A 57 4.13 4.45 11.25
CA ILE A 57 2.98 5.26 11.67
C ILE A 57 1.75 4.98 10.79
N LEU A 58 1.94 4.85 9.47
CA LEU A 58 0.86 4.54 8.54
C LEU A 58 0.21 3.18 8.88
N ILE A 59 1.04 2.13 9.01
CA ILE A 59 0.60 0.77 9.32
C ILE A 59 -0.11 0.75 10.68
N ALA A 60 0.43 1.41 11.71
CA ALA A 60 -0.19 1.45 13.04
C ALA A 60 -1.59 2.07 13.00
N HIS A 61 -1.79 3.14 12.22
CA HIS A 61 -3.10 3.76 12.06
C HIS A 61 -4.06 2.90 11.22
N LEU A 62 -3.57 2.18 10.21
CA LEU A 62 -4.38 1.22 9.46
C LEU A 62 -4.81 0.02 10.32
N LEU A 63 -3.93 -0.49 11.20
CA LEU A 63 -4.27 -1.54 12.16
C LEU A 63 -5.36 -1.05 13.14
N LYS A 64 -5.22 0.16 13.68
CA LYS A 64 -6.27 0.75 14.53
C LYS A 64 -7.57 0.95 13.74
N TRP A 65 -7.49 1.36 12.49
CA TRP A 65 -8.65 1.48 11.62
C TRP A 65 -9.34 0.13 11.42
N GLU A 66 -8.60 -0.95 11.16
CA GLU A 66 -9.19 -2.26 10.91
C GLU A 66 -9.76 -2.91 12.17
N TYR A 67 -9.00 -2.86 13.27
CA TYR A 67 -9.27 -3.68 14.45
C TYR A 67 -9.87 -2.92 15.64
N GLN A 68 -9.77 -1.58 15.67
CA GLN A 68 -10.29 -0.76 16.78
C GLN A 68 -11.49 0.10 16.36
N TYR A 69 -11.48 0.64 15.15
CA TYR A 69 -12.52 1.56 14.68
C TYR A 69 -13.94 0.97 14.74
N PRO A 70 -14.22 -0.28 14.28
CA PRO A 70 -15.58 -0.80 14.26
C PRO A 70 -16.22 -0.76 15.65
N THR A 71 -15.52 -1.27 16.66
CA THR A 71 -16.00 -1.29 18.05
C THR A 71 -16.17 0.12 18.64
N LEU A 72 -15.26 1.06 18.35
CA LEU A 72 -15.38 2.42 18.88
C LEU A 72 -16.53 3.19 18.21
N SER A 73 -16.71 3.03 16.90
CA SER A 73 -17.77 3.71 16.15
C SER A 73 -19.18 3.22 16.55
N GLU A 74 -19.31 1.95 16.89
CA GLU A 74 -20.56 1.39 17.45
C GLU A 74 -20.83 1.89 18.87
N ARG A 75 -19.79 1.96 19.71
CA ARG A 75 -19.91 2.34 21.12
C ARG A 75 -20.11 3.84 21.33
N TRP A 76 -19.45 4.67 20.52
CA TRP A 76 -19.41 6.12 20.68
C TRP A 76 -19.86 6.80 19.39
N ARG A 77 -21.10 7.27 19.36
CA ARG A 77 -21.72 7.87 18.15
C ARG A 77 -20.95 9.08 17.59
N GLU A 78 -20.21 9.79 18.43
CA GLU A 78 -19.39 10.95 18.02
C GLU A 78 -18.01 10.56 17.45
N PHE A 79 -17.61 9.30 17.64
CA PHE A 79 -16.33 8.79 17.16
C PHE A 79 -16.46 8.37 15.69
N ASP A 80 -15.79 9.11 14.81
CA ASP A 80 -15.81 8.87 13.36
C ASP A 80 -14.41 8.71 12.75
N GLY A 81 -13.39 8.57 13.60
CA GLY A 81 -12.02 8.27 13.17
C GLY A 81 -11.35 9.35 12.31
N ARG A 82 -11.85 10.60 12.33
CA ARG A 82 -11.28 11.73 11.56
C ARG A 82 -9.79 11.93 11.81
N SER A 83 -9.34 11.86 13.07
CA SER A 83 -7.93 12.03 13.41
C SER A 83 -7.06 10.92 12.81
N TRP A 84 -7.56 9.68 12.78
CA TRP A 84 -6.81 8.56 12.20
C TRP A 84 -6.75 8.66 10.68
N ARG A 85 -7.86 9.03 10.02
CA ARG A 85 -7.88 9.35 8.59
C ARG A 85 -6.90 10.47 8.24
N ALA A 86 -6.86 11.53 9.04
CA ALA A 86 -5.91 12.62 8.83
C ALA A 86 -4.45 12.13 8.91
N SER A 87 -4.11 11.31 9.90
CA SER A 87 -2.76 10.70 10.00
C SER A 87 -2.44 9.78 8.82
N ILE A 88 -3.38 8.94 8.38
CA ILE A 88 -3.20 8.03 7.23
C ILE A 88 -2.93 8.85 5.96
N THR A 89 -3.77 9.85 5.68
CA THR A 89 -3.61 10.73 4.52
C THR A 89 -2.28 11.48 4.55
N GLU A 90 -1.89 12.00 5.71
CA GLU A 90 -0.61 12.71 5.85
C GLU A 90 0.58 11.79 5.60
N GLN A 91 0.60 10.58 6.21
CA GLN A 91 1.71 9.66 5.97
C GLN A 91 1.81 9.21 4.51
N ARG A 92 0.67 8.95 3.84
CA ARG A 92 0.64 8.63 2.40
C ARG A 92 1.18 9.76 1.54
N LYS A 93 0.73 11.00 1.79
CA LYS A 93 1.22 12.19 1.09
C LYS A 93 2.73 12.33 1.25
N GLN A 94 3.23 12.18 2.46
CA GLN A 94 4.67 12.32 2.72
C GLN A 94 5.49 11.18 2.13
N LEU A 95 4.99 9.93 2.17
CA LEU A 95 5.59 8.81 1.45
C LEU A 95 5.65 9.06 -0.06
N ALA A 96 4.59 9.61 -0.64
CA ALA A 96 4.57 9.96 -2.06
C ALA A 96 5.59 11.07 -2.41
N VAL A 97 5.81 12.03 -1.51
CA VAL A 97 6.88 13.04 -1.64
C VAL A 97 8.25 12.39 -1.59
N LEU A 98 8.52 11.59 -0.55
CA LEU A 98 9.78 10.90 -0.33
C LEU A 98 10.14 9.97 -1.51
N LEU A 99 9.21 9.14 -1.96
CA LEU A 99 9.43 8.21 -3.09
C LEU A 99 9.57 8.93 -4.44
N ARG A 100 9.10 10.17 -4.56
CA ARG A 100 9.32 11.01 -5.74
C ARG A 100 10.70 11.65 -5.72
N GLN A 101 11.16 12.11 -4.56
CA GLN A 101 12.49 12.68 -4.37
C GLN A 101 13.58 11.61 -4.50
N SER A 102 13.30 10.41 -3.98
CA SER A 102 14.27 9.32 -3.92
C SER A 102 13.67 8.02 -4.49
N PRO A 103 13.53 7.91 -5.84
CA PRO A 103 12.90 6.75 -6.48
C PRO A 103 13.56 5.40 -6.16
N ARG A 104 14.84 5.41 -5.77
CA ARG A 104 15.58 4.21 -5.36
C ARG A 104 14.97 3.54 -4.12
N LEU A 105 14.31 4.30 -3.25
CA LEU A 105 13.65 3.75 -2.06
C LEU A 105 12.54 2.76 -2.41
N LYS A 106 11.99 2.81 -3.63
CA LYS A 106 11.00 1.82 -4.10
C LYS A 106 11.54 0.39 -4.09
N SER A 107 12.85 0.19 -4.31
CA SER A 107 13.43 -1.16 -4.35
C SER A 107 13.53 -1.82 -2.97
N VAL A 108 13.57 -1.02 -1.90
CA VAL A 108 13.63 -1.52 -0.51
C VAL A 108 12.28 -1.46 0.20
N LEU A 109 11.23 -0.96 -0.46
CA LEU A 109 9.93 -0.69 0.15
C LEU A 109 9.34 -1.92 0.85
N VAL A 110 9.37 -3.08 0.21
CA VAL A 110 8.83 -4.33 0.78
C VAL A 110 9.61 -4.77 2.01
N GLU A 111 10.95 -4.70 1.95
CA GLU A 111 11.82 -5.00 3.08
C GLU A 111 11.55 -4.05 4.26
N THR A 112 11.40 -2.75 3.97
CA THR A 112 11.11 -1.75 4.99
C THR A 112 9.72 -1.91 5.61
N ILE A 113 8.71 -2.35 4.84
CA ILE A 113 7.40 -2.70 5.39
C ILE A 113 7.52 -3.85 6.40
N LEU A 114 8.28 -4.89 6.06
CA LEU A 114 8.49 -6.03 6.95
C LEU A 114 9.26 -5.63 8.23
N ALA A 115 10.24 -4.74 8.10
CA ALA A 115 10.99 -4.20 9.24
C ALA A 115 10.12 -3.32 10.15
N ALA A 116 9.29 -2.46 9.57
CA ALA A 116 8.45 -1.52 10.31
C ALA A 116 7.23 -2.19 10.99
N TYR A 117 6.78 -3.34 10.48
CA TYR A 117 5.52 -3.96 10.91
C TYR A 117 5.47 -4.33 12.41
N PRO A 118 6.48 -4.99 13.01
CA PRO A 118 6.45 -5.33 14.43
C PRO A 118 6.30 -4.10 15.34
N ASP A 119 7.00 -3.02 15.03
CA ASP A 119 6.90 -1.77 15.80
C ASP A 119 5.56 -1.06 15.57
N ALA A 120 5.00 -1.16 14.36
CA ALA A 120 3.67 -0.66 14.07
C ALA A 120 2.57 -1.41 14.86
N VAL A 121 2.71 -2.73 15.01
CA VAL A 121 1.84 -3.55 15.87
C VAL A 121 2.00 -3.15 17.34
N ASP A 122 3.23 -2.95 17.83
CA ASP A 122 3.47 -2.51 19.20
C ASP A 122 2.85 -1.12 19.48
N LEU A 123 3.00 -0.18 18.55
CA LEU A 123 2.38 1.14 18.63
C LEU A 123 0.85 1.04 18.64
N ALA A 124 0.26 0.30 17.69
CA ALA A 124 -1.18 0.09 17.61
C ALA A 124 -1.72 -0.56 18.90
N ARG A 125 -1.03 -1.56 19.43
CA ARG A 125 -1.35 -2.22 20.70
C ARG A 125 -1.34 -1.24 21.87
N LYS A 126 -0.27 -0.45 22.03
CA LYS A 126 -0.12 0.51 23.12
C LYS A 126 -1.21 1.58 23.10
N GLU A 127 -1.54 2.11 21.92
CA GLU A 127 -2.55 3.15 21.77
C GLU A 127 -3.98 2.64 21.86
N SER A 128 -4.25 1.44 21.33
CA SER A 128 -5.59 0.85 21.32
C SER A 128 -5.94 0.09 22.60
N ARG A 129 -4.91 -0.37 23.34
CA ARG A 129 -5.00 -1.32 24.46
C ARG A 129 -5.63 -2.66 24.07
N LEU A 130 -5.65 -3.01 22.78
CA LEU A 130 -6.08 -4.32 22.29
C LEU A 130 -5.00 -5.39 22.58
N PRO A 131 -5.37 -6.65 22.79
CA PRO A 131 -4.41 -7.76 22.88
C PRO A 131 -3.57 -7.88 21.61
N VAL A 132 -2.30 -8.30 21.73
CA VAL A 132 -1.39 -8.44 20.57
C VAL A 132 -1.91 -9.46 19.56
N GLU A 133 -2.63 -10.46 20.03
CA GLU A 133 -3.26 -11.54 19.27
C GLU A 133 -4.39 -11.04 18.36
N THR A 134 -4.85 -9.79 18.55
CA THR A 134 -5.82 -9.14 17.67
C THR A 134 -5.20 -8.84 16.30
N PHE A 135 -3.90 -8.60 16.27
CA PHE A 135 -3.18 -8.24 15.05
C PHE A 135 -2.57 -9.49 14.41
N PRO A 136 -2.60 -9.61 13.08
CA PRO A 136 -2.04 -10.76 12.38
C PRO A 136 -0.52 -10.81 12.53
N VAL A 137 0.06 -12.01 12.46
CA VAL A 137 1.52 -12.19 12.53
C VAL A 137 2.23 -11.61 11.30
N PRO A 138 1.79 -11.88 10.05
CA PRO A 138 2.30 -11.16 8.89
C PRO A 138 1.55 -9.83 8.70
N CYS A 139 2.24 -8.84 8.12
CA CYS A 139 1.61 -7.61 7.68
C CYS A 139 0.46 -7.92 6.69
N PRO A 140 -0.78 -7.48 6.98
CA PRO A 140 -1.94 -7.79 6.13
C PRO A 140 -2.02 -6.87 4.90
N TYR A 141 -1.16 -5.85 4.80
CA TYR A 141 -1.21 -4.83 3.75
C TYR A 141 -0.07 -4.99 2.76
N THR A 142 -0.40 -4.95 1.47
CA THR A 142 0.61 -4.89 0.41
C THR A 142 1.15 -3.46 0.26
N ALA A 143 2.30 -3.32 -0.42
CA ALA A 143 2.88 -2.02 -0.72
C ALA A 143 1.89 -1.14 -1.52
N GLU A 144 1.16 -1.73 -2.47
CA GLU A 144 0.15 -1.04 -3.28
C GLU A 144 -1.00 -0.52 -2.42
N GLN A 145 -1.47 -1.32 -1.45
CA GLN A 145 -2.53 -0.90 -0.51
C GLN A 145 -2.07 0.23 0.43
N LEU A 146 -0.83 0.15 0.92
CA LEU A 146 -0.27 1.20 1.78
C LEU A 146 -0.16 2.53 1.03
N LEU A 147 0.29 2.50 -0.23
CA LEU A 147 0.47 3.71 -1.05
C LEU A 147 -0.82 4.20 -1.75
N SER A 148 -1.90 3.43 -1.70
CA SER A 148 -3.18 3.78 -2.32
C SER A 148 -3.98 4.74 -1.44
N ASP A 149 -4.23 5.96 -1.90
CA ASP A 149 -5.03 6.96 -1.18
C ASP A 149 -6.45 6.47 -0.83
N ASP A 150 -7.04 5.65 -1.71
CA ASP A 150 -8.41 5.14 -1.56
C ASP A 150 -8.52 3.88 -0.68
N PHE A 151 -7.40 3.33 -0.21
CA PHE A 151 -7.44 2.06 0.55
C PHE A 151 -7.72 2.31 2.03
N TYR A 152 -8.76 1.66 2.54
CA TYR A 152 -9.07 1.53 3.96
C TYR A 152 -9.52 0.08 4.25
N PRO A 153 -8.90 -0.62 5.20
CA PRO A 153 -9.33 -1.98 5.54
C PRO A 153 -10.80 -2.02 5.99
N GLY A 154 -11.51 -3.08 5.61
CA GLY A 154 -12.93 -3.24 5.93
C GLY A 154 -13.89 -2.43 5.04
N SER A 155 -13.41 -1.51 4.19
CA SER A 155 -14.25 -0.98 3.11
C SER A 155 -14.31 -2.04 2.00
N THR A 156 -15.51 -2.47 1.63
CA THR A 156 -15.71 -3.34 0.46
C THR A 156 -15.40 -2.53 -0.80
N THR A 157 -14.12 -2.37 -1.12
CA THR A 157 -13.71 -1.90 -2.44
C THR A 157 -14.04 -3.02 -3.41
N THR A 158 -15.23 -2.95 -3.99
CA THR A 158 -15.61 -3.74 -5.17
C THR A 158 -14.64 -3.33 -6.26
N SER A 159 -13.55 -4.09 -6.40
CA SER A 159 -12.69 -4.02 -7.57
C SER A 159 -13.52 -4.50 -8.75
N ARG A 160 -14.10 -3.55 -9.50
CA ARG A 160 -14.65 -3.85 -10.83
C ARG A 160 -13.47 -4.22 -11.71
N SER A 161 -13.17 -5.52 -11.74
CA SER A 161 -12.37 -6.14 -12.78
C SER A 161 -13.03 -5.83 -14.13
N PHE A 162 -12.44 -4.91 -14.89
CA PHE A 162 -12.73 -4.78 -16.31
C PHE A 162 -12.16 -6.02 -17.00
N ALA A 163 -12.94 -7.09 -17.06
CA ALA A 163 -12.69 -8.17 -17.99
C ALA A 163 -12.90 -7.62 -19.41
N THR A 164 -11.79 -7.40 -20.11
CA THR A 164 -11.79 -7.13 -21.55
C THR A 164 -12.40 -8.34 -22.25
N SER A 165 -13.66 -8.23 -22.64
CA SER A 165 -14.35 -9.25 -23.44
C SER A 165 -13.77 -9.25 -24.85
N ALA A 166 -12.79 -10.10 -25.09
CA ALA A 166 -12.32 -10.43 -26.43
C ALA A 166 -13.37 -11.33 -27.09
N ARG A 167 -14.16 -10.69 -27.96
CA ARG A 167 -15.11 -11.30 -28.89
C ARG A 167 -14.43 -12.36 -29.75
N ALA A 168 -14.68 -13.64 -29.46
CA ALA A 168 -14.40 -14.73 -30.38
C ALA A 168 -15.63 -14.97 -31.28
N THR A 169 -15.50 -14.60 -32.54
CA THR A 169 -16.42 -14.96 -33.64
C THR A 169 -16.31 -16.45 -33.94
N ALA A 170 -17.39 -17.20 -33.74
CA ALA A 170 -17.55 -18.55 -34.27
C ALA A 170 -18.10 -18.49 -35.72
N PRO A 171 -17.60 -19.33 -36.65
CA PRO A 171 -18.19 -19.43 -37.98
C PRO A 171 -19.38 -20.38 -38.01
N THR A 172 -20.47 -19.90 -38.60
CA THR A 172 -21.66 -20.66 -39.02
C THR A 172 -21.29 -21.66 -40.12
N SER A 173 -21.71 -22.92 -39.98
CA SER A 173 -21.83 -23.84 -41.10
C SER A 173 -23.11 -24.67 -41.01
N THR A 174 -23.88 -24.53 -42.08
CA THR A 174 -25.21 -25.03 -42.40
C THR A 174 -25.13 -26.42 -43.02
N ALA A 175 -25.90 -27.40 -42.52
CA ALA A 175 -26.49 -28.46 -43.36
C ALA A 175 -27.57 -29.26 -42.60
N SER A 176 -28.77 -29.23 -43.15
CA SER A 176 -29.90 -30.15 -42.99
C SER A 176 -30.41 -30.39 -44.44
N PRO A 177 -31.33 -31.35 -44.78
CA PRO A 177 -32.13 -32.21 -43.91
C PRO A 177 -32.29 -33.67 -44.43
N SER A 178 -32.95 -34.55 -43.66
CA SER A 178 -33.75 -35.67 -44.20
C SER A 178 -34.81 -36.11 -43.19
N ALA A 179 -36.07 -35.95 -43.59
CA ALA A 179 -37.30 -36.53 -43.02
C ALA A 179 -37.56 -37.90 -43.74
N PRO A 180 -38.65 -38.69 -43.52
CA PRO A 180 -39.92 -38.30 -42.87
C PRO A 180 -40.71 -39.39 -42.07
N MET A 181 -41.79 -38.91 -41.44
CA MET A 181 -43.12 -39.54 -41.27
C MET A 181 -43.29 -40.85 -40.46
N SER A 182 -44.06 -40.80 -39.37
CA SER A 182 -45.51 -41.13 -39.40
C SER A 182 -46.23 -41.02 -38.05
N ALA A 183 -47.40 -40.37 -38.12
CA ALA A 183 -48.71 -40.65 -37.52
C ALA A 183 -48.89 -40.90 -36.00
N GLY A 184 -49.88 -40.19 -35.42
CA GLY A 184 -50.85 -40.86 -34.54
C GLY A 184 -51.41 -40.06 -33.34
N VAL A 185 -52.46 -39.27 -33.57
CA VAL A 185 -53.73 -39.24 -32.78
C VAL A 185 -53.71 -38.81 -31.29
N ARG A 186 -54.42 -37.71 -31.01
CA ARG A 186 -55.05 -37.24 -29.74
C ARG A 186 -56.41 -37.94 -29.51
N PRO A 187 -57.21 -37.69 -28.45
CA PRO A 187 -56.95 -37.19 -27.08
C PRO A 187 -57.65 -38.07 -25.99
N GLY A 188 -57.48 -37.77 -24.70
CA GLY A 188 -58.29 -38.39 -23.65
C GLY A 188 -58.09 -37.76 -22.28
N ARG A 189 -59.18 -37.51 -21.58
CA ARG A 189 -59.32 -36.59 -20.44
C ARG A 189 -59.64 -37.40 -19.18
N SER A 190 -59.28 -36.84 -18.02
CA SER A 190 -59.97 -36.93 -16.71
C SER A 190 -59.89 -38.21 -15.84
N THR A 191 -59.55 -37.92 -14.56
CA THR A 191 -60.27 -38.27 -13.31
C THR A 191 -59.85 -39.48 -12.46
N THR A 192 -59.57 -39.12 -11.18
CA THR A 192 -59.89 -39.80 -9.90
C THR A 192 -58.78 -40.59 -9.15
N SER A 193 -58.54 -40.09 -7.93
CA SER A 193 -57.84 -40.59 -6.74
C SER A 193 -58.49 -41.87 -6.12
N PRO A 194 -58.18 -42.32 -4.88
CA PRO A 194 -56.92 -42.79 -4.27
C PRO A 194 -57.06 -44.21 -3.62
N GLY A 195 -55.97 -44.81 -3.12
CA GLY A 195 -56.00 -46.02 -2.25
C GLY A 195 -54.61 -46.34 -1.69
N VAL A 196 -54.29 -45.96 -0.45
CA VAL A 196 -54.36 -46.79 0.78
C VAL A 196 -53.47 -48.04 0.74
N ARG A 197 -52.39 -48.00 1.54
CA ARG A 197 -51.96 -49.07 2.45
C ARG A 197 -51.39 -48.44 3.72
#